data_AF-A0A351TA63-F1
#
_entry.id   AF-A0A351TA63-F1
#
_cell.length_a   1.000
_cell.length_b   1.000
_cell.length_c   1.000
_cell.angle_alpha   90.00
_cell.angle_beta   90.00
_cell.angle_gamma   90.00
#
_symmetry.space_group_name_H-M   'P 1'
#
loop_
_entity.id
_entity.type
_entity.pdbx_description
1 polymer ?
#
loop_
_entity_poly.entity_id
_entity_poly.type
_entity_poly.pdbx_seq_one_letter_code
_entity_poly.pdbx_strand_id
1 'polypeptide(L)'
;MQLTKTLLHTTDSYIKKLAQAGINEVKDLINHYPRTYENKSQVLEYFSFVSIKEKNSVICTIETMILERTRNNKQLIKAILKDKNDFMAEAVWFNQKYLLNQFKE
;
A
#
# COMPACT_ATOMS: atom_id res chain seq x y z
N MET A 1 -23.28 -20.29 -8.58
CA MET A 1 -23.66 -19.00 -9.21
C MET A 1 -22.41 -18.41 -9.82
N GLN A 2 -22.43 -18.14 -11.12
CA GLN A 2 -21.25 -17.66 -11.86
C GLN A 2 -20.86 -16.24 -11.45
N LEU A 3 -19.56 -15.97 -11.41
CA LEU A 3 -19.04 -14.63 -11.14
C LEU A 3 -19.25 -13.73 -12.36
N THR A 4 -19.84 -12.55 -12.16
CA THR A 4 -20.05 -11.57 -13.23
C THR A 4 -19.49 -10.20 -12.83
N LYS A 5 -19.15 -9.38 -13.84
CA LYS A 5 -18.63 -8.03 -13.61
C LYS A 5 -19.61 -7.13 -12.86
N THR A 6 -20.91 -7.32 -13.07
CA THR A 6 -21.98 -6.56 -12.42
C THR A 6 -22.09 -6.93 -10.95
N LEU A 7 -21.91 -8.21 -10.61
CA LEU A 7 -21.93 -8.69 -9.23
C LEU A 7 -20.78 -8.13 -8.38
N LEU A 8 -19.56 -8.09 -8.94
CA LEU A 8 -18.37 -7.60 -8.24
C LEU A 8 -18.09 -6.12 -8.44
N HIS A 9 -18.95 -5.40 -9.17
CA HIS A 9 -18.72 -3.99 -9.55
C HIS A 9 -17.31 -3.76 -10.13
N THR A 10 -16.88 -4.64 -11.03
CA THR A 10 -15.52 -4.67 -11.58
C THR A 10 -15.50 -4.67 -13.11
N THR A 11 -14.34 -4.87 -13.73
CA THR A 11 -14.18 -4.97 -15.19
C THR A 11 -14.04 -6.42 -15.65
N ASP A 12 -14.34 -6.67 -16.93
CA ASP A 12 -14.21 -8.02 -17.54
C ASP A 12 -12.77 -8.57 -17.45
N SER A 13 -11.77 -7.69 -17.40
CA SER A 13 -10.37 -8.10 -17.20
C SER A 13 -10.16 -8.78 -15.85
N TYR A 14 -10.76 -8.26 -14.78
CA TYR A 14 -10.65 -8.87 -13.45
C TYR A 14 -11.38 -10.21 -13.38
N ILE A 15 -12.55 -10.34 -14.02
CA ILE A 15 -13.27 -11.63 -14.09
C ILE A 15 -12.43 -12.69 -14.81
N LYS A 16 -11.77 -12.33 -15.93
CA LYS A 16 -10.86 -13.25 -16.62
C LYS A 16 -9.68 -13.68 -15.75
N LYS A 17 -9.09 -12.75 -14.98
CA LYS A 17 -7.99 -13.07 -14.05
C LYS A 17 -8.43 -14.00 -12.91
N LEU A 18 -9.63 -13.80 -12.38
CA LEU A 18 -10.21 -14.67 -11.35
C LEU A 18 -10.42 -16.08 -11.90
N ALA A 19 -10.96 -16.21 -13.11
CA ALA A 19 -11.11 -17.50 -13.78
C ALA A 19 -9.76 -18.19 -14.03
N GLN A 20 -8.72 -17.45 -14.44
CA GLN A 20 -7.35 -17.98 -14.56
C GLN A 20 -6.76 -18.45 -13.22
N ALA A 21 -7.17 -17.82 -12.11
CA ALA A 21 -6.79 -18.24 -10.76
C ALA A 21 -7.66 -19.40 -10.22
N GLY A 22 -8.56 -19.96 -11.04
CA GLY A 22 -9.45 -21.05 -10.66
C GLY A 22 -10.72 -20.64 -9.90
N ILE A 23 -11.05 -19.34 -9.90
CA ILE A 23 -12.21 -18.78 -9.20
C ILE A 23 -13.29 -18.43 -10.24
N ASN A 24 -14.25 -19.32 -10.43
CA ASN A 24 -15.31 -19.15 -11.44
C ASN A 24 -16.67 -18.85 -10.82
N GLU A 25 -16.92 -19.39 -9.63
CA GLU A 25 -18.18 -19.22 -8.93
C GLU A 25 -18.03 -18.39 -7.65
N VAL A 26 -19.15 -17.85 -7.19
CA VAL A 26 -19.23 -17.16 -5.90
C VAL A 26 -18.79 -18.07 -4.75
N LYS A 27 -19.09 -19.38 -4.84
CA LYS A 27 -18.62 -20.37 -3.87
C LYS A 27 -17.09 -20.44 -3.84
N ASP A 28 -16.43 -20.42 -4.99
CA ASP A 28 -14.97 -20.48 -5.08
C ASP A 28 -14.34 -19.25 -4.43
N LEU A 29 -14.92 -18.06 -4.69
CA LEU A 29 -14.43 -16.81 -4.13
C LEU A 29 -14.58 -16.75 -2.61
N ILE A 30 -15.73 -17.17 -2.07
CA ILE A 30 -15.96 -17.19 -0.62
C ILE A 30 -15.01 -18.19 0.08
N ASN A 31 -14.70 -19.31 -0.57
CA ASN A 31 -13.76 -20.30 -0.05
C ASN A 31 -12.30 -19.99 -0.37
N HIS A 32 -12.01 -18.87 -1.06
CA HIS A 32 -10.66 -18.43 -1.35
C HIS A 32 -10.09 -17.65 -0.17
N TYR A 33 -9.62 -18.38 0.84
CA TYR A 33 -9.07 -17.77 2.05
C TYR A 33 -7.75 -17.02 1.77
N PRO A 34 -7.51 -15.88 2.45
CA PRO A 34 -6.24 -15.16 2.37
C PRO A 34 -5.05 -16.05 2.71
N ARG A 35 -3.95 -15.90 1.95
CA ARG A 35 -2.69 -16.63 2.22
C ARG A 35 -2.06 -16.27 3.57
N THR A 36 -2.17 -14.99 3.94
CA THR A 36 -1.60 -14.42 5.17
C THR A 36 -2.48 -13.25 5.60
N TYR A 37 -2.54 -13.02 6.91
CA TYR A 37 -3.11 -11.83 7.51
C TYR A 37 -1.96 -10.91 7.97
N GLU A 38 -1.93 -9.67 7.49
CA GLU A 38 -1.04 -8.64 8.06
C GLU A 38 -1.71 -8.01 9.28
N ASN A 39 -1.09 -8.12 10.46
CA ASN A 39 -1.57 -7.46 11.67
C ASN A 39 -1.11 -6.00 11.67
N LYS A 40 -2.08 -5.07 11.62
CA LYS A 40 -1.84 -3.62 11.68
C LYS A 40 -2.43 -2.98 12.94
N SER A 41 -2.73 -3.78 13.96
CA SER A 41 -3.35 -3.31 15.20
C SER A 41 -2.37 -2.54 16.08
N GLN A 42 -1.08 -2.88 16.01
CA GLN A 42 -0.04 -2.15 16.71
C GLN A 42 0.50 -1.05 15.82
N VAL A 43 0.03 0.16 16.06
CA VAL A 43 0.49 1.35 15.36
C VAL A 43 1.37 2.15 16.31
N LEU A 44 2.61 2.35 15.90
CA LEU A 44 3.61 3.10 16.66
C LEU A 44 3.39 4.61 16.46
N GLU A 45 3.60 5.39 17.51
CA GLU A 45 3.52 6.87 17.46
C GLU A 45 4.90 7.54 17.45
N TYR A 46 5.96 6.77 17.74
CA TYR A 46 7.31 7.28 17.91
C TYR A 46 8.31 6.46 17.09
N PHE A 47 9.23 7.13 16.41
CA PHE A 47 10.24 6.46 15.59
C PHE A 47 11.23 5.64 16.40
N SER A 48 11.45 5.97 17.68
CA SER A 48 12.35 5.23 18.58
C SER A 48 11.93 3.78 18.82
N PHE A 49 10.65 3.44 18.60
CA PHE A 49 10.15 2.07 18.75
C PHE A 49 10.18 1.27 17.44
N VAL A 50 10.63 1.85 16.33
CA VAL A 50 10.66 1.18 15.04
C VAL A 50 11.76 0.12 15.02
N SER A 51 11.36 -1.11 14.71
CA SER A 51 12.27 -2.24 14.55
C SER A 51 12.70 -2.41 13.10
N ILE A 52 14.01 -2.45 12.83
CA ILE A 52 14.55 -2.61 11.46
C ILE A 52 14.33 -4.04 10.92
N LYS A 53 14.03 -5.00 11.81
CA LYS A 53 13.89 -6.43 11.45
C LYS A 53 12.51 -6.79 10.91
N GLU A 54 11.51 -5.93 11.08
CA GLU A 54 10.12 -6.23 10.74
C GLU A 54 9.41 -5.05 10.08
N LYS A 55 8.22 -5.33 9.55
CA LYS A 55 7.34 -4.27 9.03
C LYS A 55 6.62 -3.62 10.21
N ASN A 56 6.74 -2.30 10.32
CA ASN A 56 6.08 -1.52 11.36
C ASN A 56 4.97 -0.65 10.74
N SER A 57 3.90 -0.42 11.48
CA SER A 57 2.90 0.60 11.15
C SER A 57 3.15 1.81 12.05
N VAL A 58 3.29 3.01 11.48
CA VAL A 58 3.64 4.22 12.23
C VAL A 58 2.71 5.36 11.86
N ILE A 59 2.20 6.09 12.85
CA ILE A 59 1.49 7.36 12.67
C ILE A 59 2.52 8.49 12.65
N CYS A 60 2.45 9.32 11.62
CA CYS A 60 3.33 10.46 11.44
C CYS A 60 2.67 11.53 10.56
N THR A 61 3.20 12.74 10.61
CA THR A 61 2.82 13.86 9.74
C THR A 61 3.84 14.00 8.62
N ILE A 62 3.38 14.27 7.41
CA ILE A 62 4.27 14.55 6.26
C ILE A 62 4.56 16.06 6.25
N GLU A 63 5.82 16.46 6.41
CA GLU A 63 6.22 17.88 6.38
C GLU A 63 6.55 18.36 4.97
N THR A 64 7.22 17.52 4.19
CA THR A 64 7.63 17.88 2.83
C THR A 64 7.73 16.61 2.00
N MET A 65 7.39 16.70 0.72
CA MET A 65 7.51 15.61 -0.24
C MET A 65 8.08 16.12 -1.56
N ILE A 66 9.12 15.45 -2.06
CA ILE A 66 9.79 15.81 -3.31
C ILE A 66 9.86 14.62 -4.26
N LEU A 67 9.80 14.91 -5.56
CA LEU A 67 10.04 13.94 -6.62
C LEU A 67 11.48 14.08 -7.13
N GLU A 68 12.28 13.05 -6.92
CA GLU A 68 13.66 12.98 -7.42
C GLU A 68 13.75 11.98 -8.58
N ARG A 69 14.59 12.29 -9.57
CA ARG A 69 14.99 11.33 -10.60
C ARG A 69 16.44 10.93 -10.36
N THR A 70 16.67 9.62 -10.23
CA THR A 70 18.03 9.08 -10.14
C THR A 70 18.77 9.23 -11.45
N ARG A 71 20.10 9.05 -11.38
CA ARG A 71 20.99 8.98 -12.55
C ARG A 71 20.52 8.02 -13.63
N ASN A 72 19.85 6.92 -13.25
CA ASN A 72 19.31 5.92 -14.18
C ASN A 72 17.84 6.20 -14.57
N ASN A 73 17.38 7.45 -14.44
CA ASN A 73 16.03 7.92 -14.76
C ASN A 73 14.88 7.21 -13.99
N LYS A 74 15.20 6.50 -12.90
CA LYS A 74 14.16 5.97 -11.99
C LYS A 74 13.64 7.10 -11.11
N GLN A 75 12.34 7.06 -10.86
CA GLN A 75 11.65 8.06 -10.03
C GLN A 75 11.56 7.60 -8.59
N LEU A 76 11.96 8.48 -7.68
CA LEU A 76 11.78 8.32 -6.25
C LEU A 76 11.00 9.49 -5.69
N ILE A 77 10.10 9.19 -4.77
CA ILE A 77 9.52 10.18 -3.91
C ILE A 77 10.25 10.10 -2.58
N LYS A 78 10.76 11.22 -2.11
CA LYS A 78 11.29 11.36 -0.76
C LYS A 78 10.35 12.25 0.03
N ALA A 79 9.99 11.85 1.23
CA ALA A 79 9.26 12.70 2.16
C ALA A 79 9.99 12.80 3.50
N ILE A 80 9.93 13.98 4.10
CA ILE A 80 10.29 14.19 5.49
C ILE A 80 9.04 13.96 6.32
N LEU A 81 9.11 12.96 7.20
CA LEU A 81 8.08 12.59 8.14
C LEU A 81 8.43 13.11 9.52
N LYS A 82 7.41 13.46 10.29
CA LYS A 82 7.52 13.93 11.66
C LYS A 82 6.67 13.04 12.58
N ASP A 83 7.27 12.51 13.63
CA ASP A 83 6.54 11.73 14.64
C ASP A 83 5.90 12.62 15.72
N LYS A 84 5.27 12.00 16.72
CA LYS A 84 4.60 12.72 17.81
C LYS A 84 5.53 13.55 18.70
N ASN A 85 6.83 13.20 18.76
CA ASN A 85 7.85 13.91 19.54
C ASN A 85 8.67 14.88 18.68
N ASP A 86 8.16 15.24 17.49
CA ASP A 86 8.83 16.09 16.53
C ASP A 86 10.15 15.54 15.96
N PHE A 87 10.43 14.24 16.12
CA PHE A 87 11.56 13.61 15.44
C PHE A 87 11.28 13.48 13.95
N MET A 88 12.29 13.78 13.14
CA MET A 88 12.20 13.72 11.69
C MET A 88 12.84 12.45 11.14
N ALA A 89 12.20 11.85 10.13
CA ALA A 89 12.73 10.70 9.39
C ALA A 89 12.45 10.86 7.89
N GLU A 90 13.30 10.26 7.05
CA GLU A 90 13.07 10.22 5.59
C GLU A 90 12.31 8.95 5.21
N ALA A 91 11.19 9.12 4.50
CA ALA A 91 10.49 8.03 3.83
C ALA A 91 10.70 8.09 2.32
N VAL A 92 10.93 6.92 1.72
CA VAL A 92 11.29 6.81 0.31
C VAL A 92 10.38 5.82 -0.40
N TRP A 93 9.71 6.27 -1.46
CA TRP A 93 8.92 5.41 -2.34
C TRP A 93 9.53 5.34 -3.73
N PHE A 94 9.72 4.12 -4.21
CA PHE A 94 10.26 3.86 -5.55
C PHE A 94 9.13 3.75 -6.57
N ASN A 95 9.21 4.52 -7.65
CA ASN A 95 8.31 4.44 -8.81
C ASN A 95 6.80 4.63 -8.50
N GLN A 96 6.46 5.40 -7.46
CA GLN A 96 5.06 5.60 -7.01
C GLN A 96 4.56 7.04 -7.16
N LYS A 97 4.63 7.62 -8.36
CA LYS A 97 4.25 9.03 -8.63
C LYS A 97 2.91 9.47 -8.09
N TYR A 98 1.92 8.56 -8.07
CA TYR A 98 0.55 8.89 -7.68
C TYR A 98 0.45 9.40 -6.24
N LEU A 99 1.40 9.03 -5.37
CA LEU A 99 1.42 9.47 -3.97
C LEU A 99 1.55 10.99 -3.85
N LEU A 100 2.24 11.66 -4.78
CA LEU A 100 2.32 13.13 -4.80
C LEU A 100 0.95 13.78 -5.00
N ASN A 101 0.00 13.11 -5.64
CA ASN A 101 -1.36 13.64 -5.79
C ASN A 101 -2.26 13.24 -4.62
N GLN A 102 -1.97 12.11 -3.98
CA GLN A 102 -2.75 11.62 -2.84
C GLN A 102 -2.46 12.40 -1.55
N PHE A 103 -1.23 12.88 -1.38
CA PHE A 103 -0.79 13.63 -0.20
C PHE A 103 -0.63 15.15 -0.46
N LYS A 104 -1.15 15.64 -1.59
CA LYS A 104 -1.34 17.08 -1.76
C LYS A 104 -2.48 17.53 -0.86
N GLU A 105 -2.23 18.57 -0.08
CA GLU A 105 -3.30 19.36 0.55
C GLU A 105 -4.28 19.91 -0.49
#